data_AF-A0AAW0IW56-F1
#
_entry.id   AF-A0AAW0IW56-F1
#
_cell.length_a   1.000
_cell.length_b   1.000
_cell.length_c   1.000
_cell.angle_alpha   90.00
_cell.angle_beta   90.00
_cell.angle_gamma   90.00
#
_symmetry.space_group_name_H-M   'P 1'
#
loop_
_entity.id
_entity.type
_entity.pdbx_description
1 polymer ?
#
loop_
_entity_poly.entity_id
_entity_poly.type
_entity_poly.pdbx_seq_one_letter_code
_entity_poly.pdbx_strand_id
1 'polypeptide(L)' 'MHTPHQFLLLSSPPAKESNFRAAKKLFGSTFAFHGSHIENWHSILRNGLVVASNTRLQVRLLHAIFPP' A
#
# COMPACT_ATOMS: atom_id res chain seq x y z
N MET A 1 -20.46 -2.71 -3.58
CA MET A 1 -20.32 -1.49 -2.77
C MET A 1 -21.06 -0.38 -3.50
N HIS A 2 -22.08 0.20 -2.87
CA HIS A 2 -22.83 1.33 -3.42
C HIS A 2 -22.82 2.42 -2.34
N THR A 3 -21.76 3.23 -2.31
CA THR A 3 -21.71 4.41 -1.45
C THR A 3 -22.12 5.63 -2.29
N PRO A 4 -22.91 6.58 -1.75
CA PRO A 4 -23.38 7.74 -2.51
C PRO A 4 -22.25 8.59 -3.11
N HIS A 5 -21.08 8.55 -2.47
CA HIS A 5 -19.88 9.23 -2.90
C HIS A 5 -18.73 8.21 -2.95
N GLN A 6 -18.17 7.99 -4.14
CA GLN A 6 -16.98 7.19 -4.36
C GLN A 6 -16.08 7.93 -5.35
N PHE A 7 -14.84 8.20 -4.95
CA PHE A 7 -13.85 8.89 -5.77
C PHE A 7 -12.70 7.95 -6.07
N LEU A 8 -12.12 8.05 -7.27
CA LEU A 8 -10.97 7.27 -7.71
C LEU A 8 -9.85 8.19 -8.14
N LEU A 9 -8.65 7.98 -7.58
CA LEU A 9 -7.43 8.69 -7.97
C LEU A 9 -6.48 7.70 -8.65
N LEU A 10 -6.09 7.98 -9.90
CA LEU A 10 -5.21 7.12 -10.71
C LEU A 10 -3.87 7.76 -11.10
N SER A 11 -3.43 8.79 -10.38
CA SER A 11 -2.19 9.49 -10.72
C SER A 11 -0.94 8.77 -10.19
N SER A 12 -0.01 8.40 -11.07
CA SER A 12 1.34 7.93 -10.73
C SER A 12 2.39 8.68 -11.57
N PRO A 13 3.60 8.95 -11.03
CA PRO A 13 4.68 9.52 -11.83
C PRO A 13 5.05 8.61 -13.01
N PRO A 14 5.41 9.15 -14.20
CA PRO A 14 5.65 8.33 -15.40
C PRO A 14 6.68 7.20 -15.20
N ALA A 15 7.76 7.46 -14.46
CA ALA A 15 8.77 6.46 -14.16
C ALA A 15 8.23 5.28 -13.32
N LYS A 16 7.38 5.57 -12.33
CA LYS A 16 6.76 4.55 -11.46
C LYS A 16 5.79 3.69 -12.26
N GLU A 17 5.00 4.31 -13.14
CA GLU A 17 4.08 3.61 -14.03
C GLU A 17 4.81 2.70 -15.02
N SER A 18 5.91 3.16 -15.62
CA SER A 18 6.74 2.35 -16.53
C SER A 18 7.27 1.09 -15.82
N ASN A 19 7.81 1.24 -14.62
CA ASN A 19 8.30 0.12 -13.81
C ASN A 19 7.18 -0.86 -13.46
N PHE A 20 6.00 -0.35 -13.08
CA PHE A 20 4.83 -1.18 -12.79
C PHE A 20 4.38 -1.99 -14.02
N ARG A 21 4.30 -1.36 -15.20
CA ARG A 21 3.91 -2.04 -16.45
C ARG A 21 4.87 -3.16 -16.84
N ALA A 22 6.19 -2.91 -16.71
CA ALA A 22 7.20 -3.92 -16.96
C ALA A 22 7.05 -5.13 -16.02
N ALA A 23 6.91 -4.89 -14.71
CA ALA A 23 6.72 -5.95 -13.72
C ALA A 23 5.39 -6.70 -13.92
N LYS A 24 4.30 -5.98 -14.23
CA LYS A 24 2.98 -6.57 -14.51
C LYS A 24 3.02 -7.53 -15.69
N LYS A 25 3.81 -7.25 -16.73
CA LYS A 25 3.97 -8.16 -17.87
C LYS A 25 4.64 -9.48 -17.48
N LEU A 26 5.56 -9.45 -16.50
CA LEU A 26 6.31 -10.61 -16.04
C LEU A 26 5.55 -11.43 -14.98
N PHE A 27 4.85 -10.76 -14.06
CA PHE A 27 4.29 -11.39 -12.86
C PHE A 27 2.77 -11.33 -12.76
N GLY A 28 2.10 -10.59 -13.65
CA GLY A 28 0.68 -10.25 -13.51
C GLY A 28 0.41 -9.18 -12.45
N SER A 29 -0.87 -8.90 -12.20
CA SER A 29 -1.31 -7.98 -11.14
C SER A 29 -2.75 -8.25 -10.75
N THR A 30 -3.08 -8.09 -9.46
CA THR A 30 -4.45 -8.22 -8.93
C THR A 30 -4.83 -6.97 -8.15
N PHE A 31 -6.10 -6.58 -8.18
CA PHE A 31 -6.63 -5.51 -7.34
C PHE A 31 -6.90 -6.03 -5.92
N ALA A 32 -6.49 -5.27 -4.91
CA ALA A 32 -6.72 -5.58 -3.50
C ALA A 32 -7.06 -4.30 -2.72
N PHE A 33 -7.82 -4.45 -1.63
CA PHE A 33 -8.13 -3.36 -0.72
C PHE A 33 -7.10 -3.30 0.42
N HIS A 34 -6.70 -2.09 0.81
CA HIS A 34 -5.85 -1.84 1.98
C HIS A 34 -6.44 -0.68 2.78
N GLY A 35 -6.90 -0.96 4.00
CA GLY A 35 -7.35 0.06 4.94
C GLY A 35 -6.17 0.62 5.73
N SER A 36 -6.19 1.93 5.99
CA SER A 36 -5.25 2.59 6.89
C SER A 36 -5.95 3.75 7.61
N HIS A 37 -5.36 4.19 8.73
CA HIS A 37 -5.82 5.36 9.47
C HIS A 37 -5.80 6.64 8.59
N ILE A 38 -6.71 7.58 8.86
CA ILE A 38 -6.94 8.76 8.00
C ILE A 38 -5.66 9.61 7.83
N GLU A 39 -4.89 9.75 8.90
CA GLU A 39 -3.62 10.49 8.95
C GLU A 39 -2.53 9.91 8.04
N ASN A 40 -2.61 8.62 7.70
CA ASN A 40 -1.61 7.96 6.86
C ASN A 40 -1.82 8.20 5.36
N TRP A 41 -3.04 8.58 4.95
CA TRP A 41 -3.38 8.69 3.52
C TRP A 41 -2.56 9.75 2.79
N HIS A 42 -2.20 10.85 3.46
CA HIS A 42 -1.34 11.86 2.85
C HIS A 42 0.00 11.25 2.40
N SER A 43 0.64 10.45 3.26
CA SER A 43 1.90 9.78 2.94
C SER A 43 1.71 8.70 1.88
N ILE A 44 0.65 7.88 1.99
CA ILE A 44 0.36 6.80 1.03
C ILE A 44 0.14 7.36 -0.39
N LEU A 45 -0.58 8.47 -0.53
CA LEU A 45 -0.85 9.09 -1.83
C LEU A 45 0.41 9.69 -2.47
N ARG A 46 1.33 10.21 -1.67
CA ARG A 46 2.55 10.88 -2.15
C ARG A 46 3.71 9.92 -2.38
N ASN A 47 3.90 8.98 -1.46
CA ASN A 47 5.07 8.10 -1.41
C ASN A 47 4.73 6.66 -1.83
N GLY A 48 3.45 6.27 -1.75
CA GLY A 48 3.01 4.89 -1.90
C GLY A 48 2.95 4.15 -0.56
N LEU A 49 2.39 2.94 -0.58
CA LEU A 49 2.38 2.05 0.57
C LEU A 49 3.80 1.56 0.86
N VAL A 50 4.27 1.72 2.10
CA VAL A 50 5.62 1.33 2.51
C VAL A 50 5.64 -0.14 2.91
N VAL A 51 6.58 -0.90 2.36
CA VAL A 51 6.87 -2.26 2.79
C VAL A 51 7.83 -2.21 3.98
N ALA A 52 7.32 -2.46 5.18
CA ALA A 52 8.09 -2.37 6.43
C ALA A 52 8.76 -3.68 6.85
N SER A 53 8.62 -4.77 6.09
CA SER A 53 9.24 -6.06 6.38
C SER A 53 10.76 -5.94 6.51
N ASN A 54 11.33 -6.58 7.53
CA ASN A 54 12.75 -6.54 7.90
C ASN A 54 13.29 -5.13 8.22
N THR A 55 12.42 -4.18 8.57
CA THR A 55 12.81 -2.84 9.04
C THR A 55 12.58 -2.70 10.55
N ARG A 56 13.11 -1.61 11.13
CA ARG A 56 12.84 -1.23 12.53
C ARG A 56 11.36 -0.94 12.83
N LEU A 57 10.54 -0.74 11.79
CA LEU A 57 9.10 -0.45 11.90
C LEU A 57 8.24 -1.73 11.89
N GLN A 58 8.84 -2.90 11.64
CA GLN A 58 8.11 -4.15 11.63
C GLN A 58 7.62 -4.51 13.04
N VAL A 59 6.31 -4.69 13.20
CA VAL A 59 5.73 -5.20 14.45
C VAL A 59 6.14 -6.67 14.60
N ARG A 60 6.90 -6.98 15.66
CA ARG A 60 7.21 -8.36 16.05
C ARG A 60 6.01 -8.96 16.78
N LEU A 61 5.14 -9.65 16.05
CA LEU A 61 3.96 -10.32 16.59
C LEU A 61 4.28 -11.31 17.74
N LEU A 62 5.48 -11.92 17.74
CA LEU A 62 5.92 -12.85 18.78
C LEU A 62 5.95 -12.24 20.19
N HIS A 63 6.27 -10.95 20.35
CA HIS A 63 6.27 -10.27 21.66
C HIS A 63 4.93 -9.60 21.99
N ALA A 64 4.00 -9.52 21.04
CA ALA A 64 2.71 -8.87 21.23
C ALA A 64 1.63 -9.84 21.74
N ILE A 65 1.78 -11.15 21.47
CA ILE A 65 0.82 -12.18 21.87
C ILE A 65 1.18 -12.78 23.24
N PHE A 66 2.45 -12.73 23.62
CA PHE A 66 2.94 -13.16 24.94
C PHE A 66 3.82 -12.05 25.54
N PRO A 67 3.26 -11.11 26.31
CA PRO A 67 4.08 -10.28 27.19
C PRO A 67 4.69 -11.15 28.31
N PRO A 68 5.84 -10.76 28.87
CA PRO A 68 6.42 -11.44 30.02
C PRO A 68 5.53 -11.38 31.26
#